data_AF-A0A967ADR9-F1
#
_entry.id   AF-A0A967ADR9-F1
#
_cell.length_a   1.000
_cell.length_b   1.000
_cell.length_c   1.000
_cell.angle_alpha   90.00
_cell.angle_beta   90.00
_cell.angle_gamma   90.00
#
_symmetry.space_group_name_H-M   'P 1'
#
loop_
_entity.id
_entity.type
_entity.pdbx_description
1 polymer ?
#
loop_
_entity_poly.entity_id
_entity_poly.type
_entity_poly.pdbx_seq_one_letter_code
_entity_poly.pdbx_strand_id
1 'polypeptide(L)'
;ARKVGEIDNRGSHFYLALYWAQALALQTADKKIAEKFAKIAKELSDNEKTIDQELLAAQGKPQDVGGYYHPDDAKAFKAMRPSATLNRIIDSFA
;
A
#
# COMPACT_ATOMS: atom_id res chain seq x y z
N ALA A 1 -9.38 -10.26 -4.97
CA ALA A 1 -9.93 -11.64 -5.04
C ALA A 1 -10.82 -11.92 -3.82
N ARG A 2 -11.58 -13.03 -3.84
CA ARG A 2 -12.39 -13.49 -2.69
C ARG A 2 -11.83 -14.77 -2.07
N LYS A 3 -10.52 -15.01 -2.20
CA LYS A 3 -9.81 -16.21 -1.75
C LYS A 3 -8.61 -15.80 -0.89
N VAL A 4 -8.36 -16.52 0.19
CA VAL A 4 -7.15 -16.34 1.03
C VAL A 4 -5.93 -16.79 0.23
N GLY A 5 -4.83 -16.04 0.36
CA GLY A 5 -3.60 -16.23 -0.41
C GLY A 5 -3.60 -15.51 -1.76
N GLU A 6 -4.68 -14.82 -2.09
CA GLU A 6 -4.76 -13.90 -3.23
C GLU A 6 -4.93 -12.45 -2.73
N ILE A 7 -4.72 -11.49 -3.63
CA ILE A 7 -4.88 -10.06 -3.34
C ILE A 7 -6.24 -9.74 -2.70
N ASP A 8 -6.24 -8.98 -1.60
CA ASP A 8 -7.44 -8.48 -0.94
C ASP A 8 -7.57 -6.94 -1.08
N ASN A 9 -8.41 -6.31 -0.24
CA ASN A 9 -8.59 -4.86 -0.27
C ASN A 9 -7.27 -4.08 -0.10
N ARG A 10 -6.37 -4.52 0.80
CA ARG A 10 -5.10 -3.84 1.09
C ARG A 10 -4.17 -3.88 -0.11
N GLY A 11 -4.08 -5.04 -0.77
CA GLY A 11 -3.32 -5.18 -2.01
C GLY A 11 -3.91 -4.35 -3.15
N SER A 12 -5.24 -4.28 -3.27
CA SER A 12 -5.87 -3.44 -4.30
C SER A 12 -5.54 -1.95 -4.15
N HIS A 13 -5.43 -1.46 -2.90
CA HIS A 13 -5.01 -0.08 -2.64
C HIS A 13 -3.54 0.15 -3.00
N PHE A 14 -2.66 -0.82 -2.76
CA PHE A 14 -1.27 -0.75 -3.20
C PHE A 14 -1.17 -0.61 -4.72
N TYR A 15 -1.84 -1.46 -5.49
CA TYR A 15 -1.81 -1.38 -6.95
C TYR A 15 -2.42 -0.09 -7.49
N LEU A 16 -3.48 0.42 -6.86
CA LEU A 16 -4.01 1.74 -7.18
C LEU A 16 -2.94 2.83 -7.00
N ALA A 17 -2.25 2.83 -5.85
CA ALA A 17 -1.20 3.81 -5.57
C ALA A 17 0.00 3.68 -6.53
N LEU A 18 0.42 2.45 -6.84
CA LEU A 18 1.50 2.16 -7.79
C LEU A 18 1.18 2.74 -9.18
N TYR A 19 0.03 2.38 -9.75
CA TYR A 19 -0.33 2.83 -11.09
C TYR A 19 -0.61 4.33 -11.14
N TRP A 20 -1.15 4.89 -10.08
CA TRP A 20 -1.35 6.33 -9.99
C TRP A 20 -0.03 7.09 -9.95
N ALA A 21 0.94 6.64 -9.13
CA ALA A 21 2.26 7.25 -9.08
C ALA A 21 3.00 7.13 -10.42
N GLN A 22 2.93 5.97 -11.10
CA GLN A 22 3.50 5.78 -12.43
C GLN A 22 2.88 6.74 -13.46
N ALA A 23 1.55 6.86 -13.49
CA ALA A 23 0.87 7.77 -14.41
C ALA A 23 1.26 9.24 -14.16
N LEU A 24 1.32 9.66 -12.90
CA LEU A 24 1.72 11.03 -12.53
C LEU A 24 3.19 11.31 -12.81
N ALA A 25 4.07 10.32 -12.72
CA ALA A 25 5.48 10.43 -13.07
C ALA A 25 5.74 10.47 -14.59
N LEU A 26 4.90 9.80 -15.39
CA LEU A 26 5.08 9.69 -16.85
C LEU A 26 4.39 10.79 -17.66
N GLN A 27 3.38 11.44 -17.10
CA GLN A 27 2.67 12.50 -17.82
C GLN A 27 3.57 13.71 -18.13
N THR A 28 3.20 14.47 -19.17
CA THR A 28 3.97 15.61 -19.68
C THR A 28 3.24 16.96 -19.57
N ALA A 29 2.04 16.96 -18.98
CA ALA A 29 1.23 18.16 -18.79
C ALA A 29 1.75 19.06 -17.67
N ASP A 30 2.32 18.48 -16.61
CA ASP A 30 2.93 19.21 -15.48
C ASP A 30 4.26 18.56 -15.07
N LYS A 31 5.37 19.20 -15.46
CA LYS A 31 6.71 18.69 -15.17
C LYS A 31 7.00 18.61 -13.67
N LYS A 32 6.47 19.54 -12.86
CA LYS A 32 6.73 19.55 -11.41
C LYS A 32 6.05 18.37 -10.73
N ILE A 33 4.83 18.03 -11.15
CA ILE A 33 4.14 16.83 -10.67
C ILE A 33 4.89 15.58 -11.13
N ALA A 34 5.32 15.50 -12.39
CA ALA A 34 6.10 14.36 -12.89
C ALA A 34 7.37 14.13 -12.07
N GLU A 35 8.17 15.18 -11.85
CA GLU A 35 9.39 15.11 -11.04
C GLU A 35 9.10 14.73 -9.59
N LYS A 36 8.03 15.27 -8.98
CA LYS A 36 7.63 14.94 -7.60
C LYS A 36 7.27 13.46 -7.46
N PHE A 37 6.53 12.88 -8.40
CA PHE A 37 6.08 11.49 -8.34
C PHE A 37 7.13 10.48 -8.83
N ALA A 38 8.16 10.89 -9.56
CA ALA A 38 9.17 10.00 -10.13
C ALA A 38 9.83 9.09 -9.09
N LYS A 39 10.20 9.63 -7.92
CA LYS A 39 10.86 8.86 -6.86
C LYS A 39 9.92 7.80 -6.26
N ILE A 40 8.71 8.20 -5.85
CA ILE A 40 7.75 7.26 -5.25
C ILE A 40 7.29 6.20 -6.26
N ALA A 41 7.07 6.57 -7.53
CA ALA A 41 6.74 5.62 -8.59
C ALA A 41 7.82 4.56 -8.76
N LYS A 42 9.09 4.97 -8.74
CA LYS A 42 10.23 4.06 -8.78
C LYS A 42 10.30 3.18 -7.54
N GLU A 43 10.20 3.74 -6.33
CA GLU A 43 10.28 2.96 -5.09
C GLU A 43 9.15 1.93 -4.97
N LEU A 44 7.91 2.29 -5.33
CA LEU A 44 6.80 1.34 -5.35
C LEU A 44 7.00 0.24 -6.39
N SER A 45 7.52 0.57 -7.58
CA SER A 45 7.78 -0.40 -8.65
C SER A 45 8.91 -1.37 -8.28
N ASP A 46 10.03 -0.85 -7.76
CA ASP A 46 11.19 -1.65 -7.37
C ASP A 46 10.87 -2.60 -6.20
N ASN A 47 9.90 -2.24 -5.35
CA ASN A 47 9.50 -3.01 -4.16
C ASN A 47 8.18 -3.77 -4.33
N GLU A 48 7.59 -3.83 -5.53
CA GLU A 48 6.27 -4.42 -5.76
C GLU A 48 6.14 -5.83 -5.18
N LYS A 49 7.09 -6.70 -5.51
CA LYS A 49 7.11 -8.09 -5.03
C LYS A 49 7.21 -8.20 -3.51
N THR A 50 8.03 -7.36 -2.89
CA THR A 50 8.20 -7.33 -1.43
C THR A 50 6.91 -6.88 -0.74
N ILE A 51 6.29 -5.82 -1.25
CA ILE A 51 5.03 -5.29 -0.71
C ILE A 51 3.92 -6.33 -0.86
N ASP A 52 3.76 -6.95 -2.03
CA ASP A 52 2.75 -7.99 -2.25
C ASP A 52 2.94 -9.17 -1.27
N GLN A 53 4.18 -9.63 -1.07
CA GLN A 53 4.49 -10.68 -0.11
C GLN A 53 4.16 -10.29 1.33
N GLU A 54 4.48 -9.07 1.76
CA GLU A 54 4.13 -8.56 3.10
C GLU A 54 2.61 -8.51 3.31
N LEU A 55 1.85 -8.09 2.29
CA LEU A 55 0.39 -8.01 2.35
C LEU A 55 -0.26 -9.40 2.36
N LEU A 56 0.24 -10.35 1.57
CA LEU A 56 -0.24 -11.74 1.56
C LEU A 56 0.09 -12.47 2.87
N ALA A 57 1.28 -12.24 3.43
CA ALA A 57 1.71 -12.86 4.69
C ALA A 57 0.86 -12.44 5.91
N ALA A 58 0.13 -11.33 5.81
CA ALA A 58 -0.81 -10.87 6.83
C ALA A 58 -2.16 -11.62 6.81
N GLN A 59 -2.40 -12.50 5.83
CA GLN A 59 -3.64 -13.25 5.69
C GLN A 59 -3.62 -14.58 6.46
N GLY A 60 -4.79 -15.23 6.54
CA GLY A 60 -4.91 -16.60 7.09
C GLY A 60 -4.82 -16.72 8.61
N LYS A 61 -4.66 -15.60 9.33
CA LYS A 61 -4.62 -15.56 10.80
C LYS A 61 -5.71 -14.64 11.34
N PRO A 62 -6.36 -15.00 12.47
CA PRO A 62 -7.25 -14.07 13.18
C PRO A 62 -6.53 -12.76 13.51
N GLN A 63 -7.26 -11.65 13.39
CA GLN A 63 -6.78 -10.31 13.74
C GLN A 63 -7.64 -9.78 14.89
N ASP A 64 -6.99 -9.36 15.98
CA ASP A 64 -7.66 -8.65 17.07
C ASP A 64 -7.60 -7.14 16.81
N VAL A 65 -8.76 -6.56 16.52
CA VAL A 65 -8.92 -5.11 16.32
C VAL A 65 -9.53 -4.41 17.53
N GLY A 66 -9.67 -5.09 18.68
CA GLY A 66 -10.09 -4.48 19.96
C GLY A 66 -11.57 -4.13 20.09
N GLY A 67 -12.41 -4.47 19.12
CA GLY A 67 -13.85 -4.19 19.13
C GLY A 67 -14.49 -4.53 17.78
N TYR A 68 -15.79 -4.26 17.64
CA TYR A 68 -16.50 -4.45 16.36
C TYR A 68 -17.12 -3.14 15.87
N TYR A 69 -18.11 -2.60 16.58
CA TYR A 69 -18.72 -1.30 16.24
C TYR A 69 -17.81 -0.12 16.54
N HIS A 70 -16.88 -0.29 17.49
CA HIS A 70 -15.89 0.69 17.88
C HIS A 70 -14.57 -0.06 18.14
N PRO A 71 -13.79 -0.36 17.10
CA PRO A 71 -12.50 -1.01 17.26
C PRO A 71 -11.49 -0.07 17.92
N ASP A 72 -10.39 -0.62 18.41
CA ASP A 72 -9.23 0.16 18.83
C ASP A 72 -8.48 0.65 17.60
N ASP A 73 -8.32 1.98 17.48
CA ASP A 73 -7.72 2.61 16.30
C ASP A 73 -6.29 2.12 16.05
N ALA A 74 -5.48 1.94 17.10
CA ALA A 74 -4.09 1.52 16.94
C ALA A 74 -4.00 0.07 16.44
N LYS A 75 -4.85 -0.83 16.97
CA LYS A 75 -4.94 -2.22 16.51
C LYS A 75 -5.47 -2.32 15.09
N ALA A 76 -6.54 -1.59 14.77
CA ALA A 76 -7.12 -1.56 13.44
C ALA A 76 -6.12 -1.01 12.40
N PHE A 77 -5.44 0.09 12.73
CA PHE A 77 -4.40 0.68 11.87
C PHE A 77 -3.27 -0.31 11.58
N LYS A 78 -2.78 -1.00 12.61
CA LYS A 78 -1.72 -2.02 12.45
C LYS A 78 -2.19 -3.20 11.59
N ALA A 79 -3.42 -3.67 11.75
CA ALA A 79 -3.98 -4.77 10.96
C ALA A 79 -4.19 -4.38 9.48
N MET A 80 -4.55 -3.11 9.22
CA MET A 80 -4.83 -2.59 7.88
C MET A 80 -3.60 -2.09 7.13
N ARG A 81 -2.51 -1.77 7.82
CA ARG A 81 -1.23 -1.32 7.23
C ARG A 81 -0.06 -2.28 7.56
N PRO A 82 -0.14 -3.58 7.21
CA PRO A 82 0.85 -4.55 7.64
C PRO A 82 2.18 -4.49 6.88
N SER A 83 2.22 -3.84 5.70
CA SER A 83 3.44 -3.70 4.91
C SER A 83 4.29 -2.53 5.41
N ALA A 84 5.37 -2.85 6.12
CA ALA A 84 6.33 -1.85 6.59
C ALA A 84 7.02 -1.15 5.41
N THR A 85 7.29 -1.89 4.34
CA THR A 85 7.90 -1.35 3.12
C THR A 85 6.99 -0.30 2.47
N LEU A 86 5.71 -0.61 2.28
CA LEU A 86 4.73 0.33 1.73
C LEU A 86 4.58 1.55 2.64
N ASN A 87 4.42 1.35 3.95
CA ASN A 87 4.25 2.45 4.90
C ASN A 87 5.42 3.43 4.83
N ARG A 88 6.66 2.94 4.85
CA ARG A 88 7.86 3.78 4.75
C ARG A 88 7.86 4.63 3.48
N ILE A 89 7.48 4.06 2.34
CA ILE A 89 7.45 4.77 1.06
C ILE A 89 6.41 5.89 1.11
N ILE A 90 5.18 5.58 1.53
CA ILE A 90 4.08 6.55 1.61
C ILE A 90 4.38 7.66 2.62
N ASP A 91 4.84 7.31 3.81
CA ASP A 91 5.14 8.28 4.87
C ASP A 91 6.30 9.23 4.49
N SER A 92 7.20 8.79 3.60
CA SER A 92 8.31 9.61 3.08
C SER A 92 7.95 10.55 1.93
N PHE A 93 6.74 10.41 1.36
CA PHE A 93 6.24 11.27 0.31
C PHE A 93 5.55 12.54 0.83
N ALA A 94 5.16 12.51 2.12
CA ALA A 94 4.55 13.64 2.82
C ALA A 94 5.50 14.84 2.92
#